data_AF-A0A3D2MA93-F1
#
_entry.id   AF-A0A3D2MA93-F1
#
_cell.length_a   1.000
_cell.length_b   1.000
_cell.length_c   1.000
_cell.angle_alpha   90.00
_cell.angle_beta   90.00
_cell.angle_gamma   90.00
#
_symmetry.space_group_name_H-M   'P 1'
#
loop_
_entity.id
_entity.type
_entity.pdbx_description
1 polymer ?
#
loop_
_entity_poly.entity_id
_entity_poly.type
_entity_poly.pdbx_seq_one_letter_code
_entity_poly.pdbx_strand_id
1 'polypeptide(L)'
;MSLDSIPVIDLGPFLEGPEPARREVARRFGAAFETCGFASIVNHGVDPALVERMYAEAERFFAQPFADKLAWTPPEQTKGRGYLPLGIESVAATLAGETPPDLCEALVFASLQRERAGQGLPNIWPSAPPGLAAAVETWFDAMFALCQRL
;
A
#
# COMPACT_ATOMS: atom_id res chain seq x y z
N MET A 1 -23.60 10.70 -12.67
CA MET A 1 -22.32 11.17 -12.12
C MET A 1 -21.37 11.28 -13.30
N SER A 2 -20.72 12.43 -13.48
CA SER A 2 -19.67 12.54 -14.51
C SER A 2 -18.50 11.64 -14.10
N LEU A 3 -17.87 10.96 -15.06
CA LEU A 3 -16.69 10.10 -14.84
C LEU A 3 -15.41 10.90 -14.50
N ASP A 4 -15.52 12.22 -14.32
CA ASP A 4 -14.37 13.13 -14.27
C ASP A 4 -13.73 13.25 -12.88
N SER A 5 -14.29 12.62 -11.83
CA SER A 5 -13.72 12.70 -10.48
C SER A 5 -13.90 11.42 -9.66
N ILE A 6 -12.84 10.99 -8.98
CA ILE A 6 -12.89 9.90 -8.00
C ILE A 6 -13.74 10.36 -6.80
N PRO A 7 -14.78 9.62 -6.40
CA PRO A 7 -15.62 9.98 -5.25
C PRO A 7 -14.82 10.04 -3.94
N VAL A 8 -15.03 11.09 -3.14
CA VAL A 8 -14.54 11.17 -1.76
C VAL A 8 -15.62 10.65 -0.81
N ILE A 9 -15.29 9.64 -0.01
CA ILE A 9 -16.18 9.00 0.96
C ILE A 9 -15.68 9.30 2.38
N ASP A 10 -16.51 9.97 3.16
CA ASP A 10 -16.31 10.17 4.59
C ASP A 10 -16.73 8.90 5.35
N LEU A 11 -15.76 8.27 6.02
CA LEU A 11 -15.98 7.04 6.75
C LEU A 11 -16.45 7.26 8.20
N GLY A 12 -16.38 8.47 8.74
CA GLY A 12 -16.77 8.76 10.13
C GLY A 12 -18.17 8.23 10.49
N PRO A 13 -19.22 8.51 9.68
CA PRO A 13 -20.56 8.00 9.95
C PRO A 13 -20.68 6.46 9.88
N PHE A 14 -19.79 5.78 9.15
CA PHE A 14 -19.75 4.32 9.12
C PHE A 14 -19.13 3.73 10.39
N LEU A 15 -18.11 4.41 10.93
CA LEU A 15 -17.38 3.96 12.11
C LEU A 15 -18.13 4.24 13.42
N GLU A 16 -18.80 5.39 13.51
CA GLU A 16 -19.35 5.92 14.78
C GLU A 16 -20.86 6.22 14.72
N GLY A 17 -21.45 6.21 13.52
CA GLY A 17 -22.84 6.59 13.32
C GLY A 17 -23.85 5.47 13.61
N PRO A 18 -25.14 5.83 13.75
CA PRO A 18 -26.21 4.85 13.86
C PRO A 18 -26.36 4.06 12.56
N GLU A 19 -27.02 2.91 12.64
CA GLU A 19 -27.11 1.95 11.55
C GLU A 19 -27.64 2.51 10.20
N PRO A 20 -28.59 3.46 10.14
CA PRO A 20 -28.94 4.15 8.89
C PRO A 20 -27.78 4.91 8.24
N ALA A 21 -26.92 5.57 9.02
CA ALA A 21 -25.76 6.31 8.52
C ALA A 21 -24.70 5.34 7.96
N ARG A 22 -24.48 4.21 8.64
CA ARG A 22 -23.58 3.15 8.19
C ARG A 22 -24.01 2.59 6.83
N ARG A 23 -25.30 2.30 6.66
CA ARG A 23 -25.85 1.83 5.37
C ARG A 23 -25.67 2.83 4.24
N GLU A 24 -25.86 4.12 4.52
CA GLU A 24 -25.67 5.15 3.48
C GLU A 24 -24.21 5.22 3.01
N VAL A 25 -23.24 5.13 3.93
CA VAL A 25 -21.82 5.06 3.55
C VAL A 25 -21.52 3.79 2.73
N ALA A 26 -22.03 2.62 3.14
CA ALA A 26 -21.86 1.38 2.39
C ALA A 26 -22.46 1.46 0.97
N ARG A 27 -23.62 2.10 0.81
CA ARG A 27 -24.24 2.34 -0.50
C ARG A 27 -23.37 3.23 -1.39
N ARG A 28 -22.69 4.23 -0.81
CA ARG A 28 -21.76 5.10 -1.56
C ARG A 28 -20.52 4.34 -2.03
N PHE A 29 -19.98 3.44 -1.22
CA PHE A 29 -18.90 2.55 -1.66
C PHE A 29 -19.36 1.68 -2.84
N GLY A 30 -20.51 1.02 -2.71
CA GLY A 30 -21.08 0.21 -3.80
C GLY A 30 -21.20 1.00 -5.10
N ALA A 31 -21.81 2.19 -5.03
CA ALA A 31 -21.95 3.06 -6.19
C ALA A 31 -20.59 3.50 -6.79
N ALA A 32 -19.59 3.82 -5.97
CA ALA A 32 -18.27 4.20 -6.46
C ALA A 32 -17.57 3.06 -7.19
N PHE A 33 -17.63 1.84 -6.63
CA PHE A 33 -17.02 0.66 -7.23
C PHE A 33 -17.78 0.16 -8.47
N GLU A 34 -19.10 0.27 -8.52
CA GLU A 34 -19.91 -0.07 -9.70
C GLU A 34 -19.73 0.92 -10.86
N THR A 35 -19.34 2.17 -10.59
CA THR A 35 -19.23 3.22 -11.61
C THR A 35 -17.82 3.41 -12.13
N CYS A 36 -16.85 3.67 -11.25
CA CYS A 36 -15.48 3.95 -11.65
C CYS A 36 -14.47 2.96 -11.07
N GLY A 37 -14.85 2.13 -10.10
CA GLY A 37 -13.96 1.16 -9.47
C GLY A 37 -13.03 1.76 -8.40
N PHE A 38 -13.13 3.05 -8.11
CA PHE A 38 -12.24 3.77 -7.18
C PHE A 38 -13.01 4.66 -6.20
N ALA A 39 -12.43 4.88 -5.02
CA ALA A 39 -12.88 5.87 -4.05
C ALA A 39 -11.70 6.43 -3.25
N SER A 40 -11.74 7.71 -2.89
CA SER A 40 -10.86 8.32 -1.90
C SER A 40 -11.56 8.30 -0.55
N ILE A 41 -10.89 7.83 0.50
CA ILE A 41 -11.51 7.68 1.84
C ILE A 41 -10.92 8.75 2.77
N VAL A 42 -11.78 9.43 3.52
CA VAL A 42 -11.40 10.40 4.57
C VAL A 42 -12.04 10.03 5.90
N ASN A 43 -11.54 10.59 7.01
CA ASN A 43 -12.02 10.32 8.37
C ASN A 43 -12.07 8.81 8.71
N HIS A 44 -11.10 8.04 8.22
CA HIS A 44 -11.02 6.59 8.42
C HIS A 44 -10.46 6.19 9.79
N GLY A 45 -10.06 7.15 10.63
CA GLY A 45 -9.64 6.92 12.02
C GLY A 45 -8.25 6.33 12.20
N VAL A 46 -7.46 6.19 11.13
CA VAL A 46 -6.03 5.83 11.24
C VAL A 46 -5.24 7.11 11.50
N ASP A 47 -4.39 7.10 12.54
CA ASP A 47 -3.54 8.23 12.91
C ASP A 47 -2.62 8.64 11.74
N PRO A 48 -2.73 9.89 11.21
CA PRO A 48 -1.88 10.38 10.13
C PRO A 48 -0.38 10.26 10.42
N ALA A 49 0.03 10.35 11.69
CA ALA A 49 1.43 10.28 12.05
C ALA A 49 2.04 8.89 11.76
N LEU A 50 1.22 7.83 11.64
CA LEU A 50 1.70 6.50 11.24
C LEU A 50 2.18 6.46 9.80
N VAL A 51 1.38 7.00 8.88
CA VAL A 51 1.72 7.02 7.46
C VAL A 51 2.89 7.98 7.21
N GLU A 52 2.92 9.13 7.89
CA GLU A 52 4.03 10.08 7.82
C GLU A 52 5.37 9.44 8.26
N ARG A 53 5.37 8.70 9.38
CA ARG A 53 6.57 7.98 9.83
C ARG A 53 7.00 6.90 8.84
N MET A 54 6.06 6.14 8.30
CA MET A 54 6.36 5.11 7.30
C MET A 54 6.99 5.72 6.04
N TYR A 55 6.41 6.81 5.51
CA TYR A 55 6.98 7.53 4.37
C TYR A 55 8.38 8.08 4.68
N ALA A 56 8.60 8.69 5.85
CA ALA A 56 9.90 9.23 6.22
C ALA A 56 11.00 8.14 6.29
N GLU A 57 10.69 6.96 6.81
CA GLU A 57 11.66 5.85 6.81
C GLU A 57 11.86 5.25 5.41
N ALA A 58 10.82 5.21 4.57
CA ALA A 58 10.94 4.79 3.18
C ALA A 58 11.80 5.78 2.36
N GLU A 59 11.62 7.09 2.55
CA GLU A 59 12.45 8.12 1.92
C GLU A 59 13.92 7.95 2.31
N ARG A 60 14.21 7.71 3.60
CA ARG A 60 15.56 7.42 4.07
C ARG A 60 16.13 6.15 3.45
N PHE A 61 15.31 5.12 3.26
CA PHE A 61 15.73 3.90 2.57
C PHE A 61 16.14 4.21 1.13
N PHE A 62 15.29 4.88 0.37
CA PHE A 62 15.52 5.17 -1.05
C PHE A 62 16.62 6.22 -1.29
N ALA A 63 16.90 7.09 -0.32
CA ALA A 63 18.00 8.05 -0.35
C ALA A 63 19.40 7.39 -0.21
N GLN A 64 19.48 6.12 0.16
CA GLN A 64 20.75 5.40 0.24
C GLN A 64 21.42 5.22 -1.14
N PRO A 65 22.76 5.08 -1.18
CA PRO A 65 23.47 4.68 -2.39
C PRO A 65 22.85 3.44 -3.04
N PHE A 66 22.82 3.40 -4.36
CA PHE A 66 22.25 2.28 -5.11
C PHE A 66 22.84 0.92 -4.71
N ALA A 67 24.15 0.86 -4.48
CA ALA A 67 24.84 -0.36 -4.06
C ALA A 67 24.35 -0.89 -2.70
N ASP A 68 23.99 -0.01 -1.77
CA ASP A 68 23.50 -0.40 -0.45
C ASP A 68 22.06 -0.93 -0.54
N LYS A 69 21.25 -0.37 -1.45
CA LYS A 69 19.89 -0.85 -1.72
C LYS A 69 19.89 -2.23 -2.39
N LEU A 70 20.85 -2.51 -3.29
CA LEU A 70 20.98 -3.79 -3.98
C LEU A 70 21.18 -4.99 -3.04
N ALA A 71 21.71 -4.78 -1.83
CA ALA A 71 21.84 -5.83 -0.82
C ALA A 71 20.48 -6.42 -0.40
N TRP A 72 19.38 -5.71 -0.67
CA TRP A 72 18.01 -6.09 -0.30
C TRP A 72 17.20 -6.64 -1.48
N THR A 73 17.82 -6.85 -2.64
CA THR A 73 17.18 -7.49 -3.79
C THR A 73 16.99 -8.99 -3.52
N PRO A 74 15.84 -9.58 -3.89
CA PRO A 74 15.59 -11.00 -3.68
C PRO A 74 16.60 -11.87 -4.45
N PRO A 75 17.25 -12.85 -3.79
CA PRO A 75 18.22 -13.74 -4.44
C PRO A 75 17.58 -14.57 -5.55
N GLU A 76 16.28 -14.85 -5.45
CA GLU A 76 15.50 -15.54 -6.47
C GLU A 76 15.15 -14.69 -7.71
N GLN A 77 15.47 -13.38 -7.70
CA GLN A 77 15.21 -12.43 -8.81
C GLN A 77 13.74 -12.38 -9.24
N THR A 78 12.82 -12.36 -8.27
CA THR A 78 11.37 -12.22 -8.51
C THR A 78 10.84 -10.93 -7.89
N LYS A 79 9.71 -10.39 -8.40
CA LYS A 79 9.14 -9.10 -7.95
C LYS A 79 8.35 -9.16 -6.63
N GLY A 80 8.35 -10.30 -5.93
CA GLY A 80 7.38 -10.56 -4.86
C GLY A 80 7.74 -10.01 -3.48
N ARG A 81 9.00 -9.60 -3.25
CA ARG A 81 9.50 -9.09 -1.97
C ARG A 81 10.86 -8.42 -2.15
N GLY A 82 11.25 -7.55 -1.21
CA GLY A 82 12.54 -6.90 -1.20
C GLY A 82 12.64 -5.74 -2.19
N TYR A 83 13.87 -5.29 -2.41
CA TYR A 83 14.17 -4.13 -3.24
C TYR A 83 14.22 -4.48 -4.74
N LEU A 84 13.46 -3.72 -5.53
CA LEU A 84 13.39 -3.81 -6.98
C LEU A 84 14.02 -2.54 -7.57
N PRO A 85 15.17 -2.66 -8.26
CA PRO A 85 15.81 -1.56 -8.96
C PRO A 85 14.92 -0.90 -10.02
N LEU A 86 15.36 0.29 -10.46
CA LEU A 86 14.74 1.00 -11.56
C LEU A 86 14.63 0.13 -12.82
N GLY A 87 13.48 0.19 -13.47
CA GLY A 87 13.21 -0.52 -14.71
C GLY A 87 12.70 -1.96 -14.54
N ILE A 88 12.53 -2.44 -13.30
CA ILE A 88 11.93 -3.76 -13.03
C ILE A 88 10.41 -3.69 -13.05
N GLU A 89 9.80 -2.65 -12.49
CA GLU A 89 8.35 -2.47 -12.57
C GLU A 89 7.94 -2.02 -13.99
N SER A 90 6.85 -2.60 -14.48
CA SER A 90 6.31 -2.29 -15.80
C SER A 90 4.85 -2.70 -15.86
N VAL A 91 3.98 -1.82 -15.38
CA VAL A 91 2.53 -2.02 -15.46
C VAL A 91 2.08 -2.05 -16.94
N ALA A 92 2.71 -1.23 -17.77
CA ALA A 92 2.41 -1.10 -19.20
C ALA A 92 2.69 -2.37 -20.01
N ALA A 93 3.49 -3.32 -19.50
CA ALA A 93 3.70 -4.63 -20.13
C ALA A 93 2.43 -5.51 -20.16
N THR A 94 1.38 -5.13 -19.42
CA THR A 94 0.06 -5.76 -19.51
C THR A 94 -0.75 -5.34 -20.74
N LEU A 95 -0.28 -4.33 -21.48
CA LEU A 95 -0.88 -3.85 -22.72
C LEU A 95 -0.20 -4.52 -23.93
N ALA A 96 -0.90 -4.56 -25.08
CA ALA A 96 -0.30 -5.07 -26.31
C ALA A 96 0.78 -4.10 -26.83
N GLY A 97 2.01 -4.59 -27.00
CA GLY A 97 3.13 -3.86 -27.60
C GLY A 97 4.38 -3.83 -26.70
N GLU A 98 5.48 -3.29 -27.23
CA GLU A 98 6.66 -2.98 -26.44
C GLU A 98 6.42 -1.64 -25.72
N THR A 99 6.47 -1.67 -24.39
CA THR A 99 6.32 -0.47 -23.56
C THR A 99 7.59 -0.28 -22.72
N PRO A 100 8.08 0.96 -22.56
CA PRO A 100 9.22 1.21 -21.68
C PRO A 100 8.86 0.83 -20.24
N PRO A 101 9.84 0.41 -19.43
CA PRO A 101 9.59 0.12 -18.02
C PRO A 101 9.32 1.40 -17.23
N ASP A 102 8.69 1.23 -16.06
CA ASP A 102 8.36 2.35 -15.19
C ASP A 102 9.66 2.96 -14.63
N LEU A 103 9.74 4.29 -14.62
CA LEU A 103 10.87 5.02 -14.02
C LEU A 103 10.69 5.12 -12.51
N CYS A 104 10.60 3.96 -11.86
CA CYS A 104 10.52 3.85 -10.42
C CYS A 104 11.39 2.70 -9.92
N GLU A 105 11.86 2.86 -8.69
CA GLU A 105 12.33 1.77 -7.86
C GLU A 105 11.25 1.42 -6.83
N ALA A 106 11.27 0.20 -6.30
CA ALA A 106 10.27 -0.25 -5.34
C ALA A 106 10.89 -1.06 -4.20
N LEU A 107 10.23 -1.01 -3.04
CA LEU A 107 10.48 -1.92 -1.93
C LEU A 107 9.17 -2.64 -1.65
N VAL A 108 9.16 -3.95 -1.91
CA VAL A 108 7.95 -4.75 -1.89
C VAL A 108 7.94 -5.62 -0.64
N PHE A 109 6.80 -5.63 0.05
CA PHE A 109 6.52 -6.58 1.13
C PHE A 109 5.36 -7.48 0.70
N ALA A 110 5.62 -8.78 0.63
CA ALA A 110 4.58 -9.79 0.57
C ALA A 110 3.66 -9.69 1.80
N SER A 111 2.43 -10.18 1.71
CA SER A 111 1.41 -10.06 2.78
C SER A 111 1.98 -10.37 4.17
N LEU A 112 2.07 -9.34 5.01
CA LEU A 112 2.56 -9.46 6.39
C LEU A 112 1.68 -10.41 7.21
N GLN A 113 0.37 -10.51 6.95
CA GLN A 113 -0.47 -11.51 7.65
C GLN A 113 -0.06 -12.93 7.31
N ARG A 114 0.26 -13.20 6.03
CA ARG A 114 0.71 -14.52 5.59
C ARG A 114 2.10 -14.85 6.13
N GLU A 115 3.02 -13.89 6.10
CA GLU A 115 4.34 -14.03 6.73
C GLU A 115 4.22 -14.37 8.23
N ARG A 116 3.41 -13.61 8.98
CA ARG A 116 3.16 -13.86 10.42
C ARG A 116 2.49 -15.22 10.68
N ALA A 117 1.74 -15.75 9.72
CA ALA A 117 1.17 -17.10 9.76
C ALA A 117 2.14 -18.19 9.28
N GLY A 118 3.40 -17.87 8.96
CA GLY A 118 4.39 -18.81 8.44
C GLY A 118 4.10 -19.32 7.03
N GLN A 119 3.33 -18.56 6.24
CA GLN A 119 2.93 -18.93 4.89
C GLN A 119 3.68 -18.13 3.82
N GLY A 120 4.17 -18.82 2.80
CA GLY A 120 4.96 -18.21 1.74
C GLY A 120 6.41 -17.97 2.15
N LEU A 121 7.15 -17.20 1.34
CA LEU A 121 8.51 -16.80 1.67
C LEU A 121 8.48 -15.60 2.64
N PRO A 122 9.40 -15.53 3.61
CA PRO A 122 9.51 -14.38 4.51
C PRO A 122 9.88 -13.12 3.72
N ASN A 123 9.48 -11.96 4.21
CA ASN A 123 9.88 -10.68 3.62
C ASN A 123 11.39 -10.46 3.78
N ILE A 124 11.94 -9.63 2.89
CA ILE A 124 13.31 -9.15 3.00
C ILE A 124 13.23 -7.77 3.66
N TRP A 125 13.59 -7.72 4.94
CA TRP A 125 13.53 -6.51 5.75
C TRP A 125 14.87 -5.78 5.73
N PRO A 126 14.97 -4.58 5.14
CA PRO A 126 16.18 -3.78 5.24
C PRO A 126 16.50 -3.43 6.70
N SER A 127 17.77 -3.61 7.08
CA SER A 127 18.26 -3.20 8.40
C SER A 127 18.61 -1.71 8.48
N ALA A 128 18.68 -1.04 7.33
CA ALA A 128 18.96 0.38 7.20
C ALA A 128 17.88 1.04 6.31
N PRO A 129 17.12 2.03 6.82
CA PRO A 129 17.18 2.56 8.19
C PRO A 129 16.57 1.60 9.21
N PRO A 130 17.04 1.60 10.47
CA PRO A 130 16.57 0.64 11.49
C PRO A 130 15.10 0.82 11.87
N GLY A 131 14.50 2.00 11.60
CA GLY A 131 13.09 2.28 11.88
C GLY A 131 12.11 1.76 10.82
N LEU A 132 12.59 1.36 9.64
CA LEU A 132 11.72 1.06 8.49
C LEU A 132 10.75 -0.08 8.77
N ALA A 133 11.26 -1.22 9.25
CA ALA A 133 10.43 -2.39 9.51
C ALA A 133 9.30 -2.06 10.49
N ALA A 134 9.63 -1.48 11.65
CA ALA A 134 8.65 -1.11 12.66
C ALA A 134 7.61 -0.11 12.13
N ALA A 135 8.02 0.87 11.32
CA ALA A 135 7.11 1.86 10.75
C ALA A 135 6.12 1.23 9.76
N VAL A 136 6.61 0.36 8.86
CA VAL A 136 5.78 -0.40 7.91
C VAL A 136 4.79 -1.30 8.65
N GLU A 137 5.27 -2.08 9.62
CA GLU A 137 4.42 -3.00 10.39
C GLU A 137 3.32 -2.26 11.16
N THR A 138 3.65 -1.16 11.82
CA THR A 138 2.67 -0.40 12.62
C THR A 138 1.62 0.25 11.74
N TRP A 139 2.02 0.83 10.60
CA TRP A 139 1.07 1.39 9.64
C TRP A 139 0.18 0.30 9.03
N PHE A 140 0.78 -0.84 8.66
CA PHE A 140 0.06 -1.99 8.12
C PHE A 140 -0.98 -2.52 9.10
N ASP A 141 -0.63 -2.68 10.39
CA ASP A 141 -1.54 -3.20 11.39
C ASP A 141 -2.76 -2.28 11.59
N ALA A 142 -2.55 -0.96 11.56
CA ALA A 142 -3.65 0.01 11.61
C ALA A 142 -4.56 -0.06 10.38
N MET A 143 -3.98 -0.14 9.17
CA MET A 143 -4.74 -0.26 7.92
C MET A 143 -5.46 -1.60 7.83
N PHE A 144 -4.84 -2.69 8.28
CA PHE A 144 -5.46 -4.00 8.27
C PHE A 144 -6.65 -4.08 9.23
N ALA A 145 -6.51 -3.55 10.44
CA ALA A 145 -7.60 -3.45 11.40
C ALA A 145 -8.78 -2.61 10.85
N LEU A 146 -8.49 -1.54 10.10
CA LEU A 146 -9.50 -0.78 9.39
C LEU A 146 -10.21 -1.64 8.32
N CYS A 147 -9.47 -2.32 7.45
CA CYS A 147 -10.04 -3.15 6.40
C CYS A 147 -10.92 -4.29 6.94
N GLN A 148 -10.62 -4.85 8.12
CA GLN A 148 -11.45 -5.88 8.75
C GLN A 148 -12.83 -5.37 9.22
N ARG A 149 -13.01 -4.05 9.32
CA ARG A 149 -14.27 -3.42 9.74
C ARG A 149 -15.15 -3.00 8.56
N LEU A 150 -14.55 -2.85 7.38
CA LEU A 150 -15.20 -2.45 6.13
C LEU A 150 -15.85 -3.66 5.45
#